data_AF-A0A2S6MFD3-F1
#
_entry.id   AF-A0A2S6MFD3-F1
#
_cell.length_a   1.000
_cell.length_b   1.000
_cell.length_c   1.000
_cell.angle_alpha   90.00
_cell.angle_beta   90.00
_cell.angle_gamma   90.00
#
_symmetry.space_group_name_H-M   'P 1'
#
loop_
_entity.id
_entity.type
_entity.pdbx_description
1 polymer ?
#
loop_
_entity_poly.entity_id
_entity_poly.type
_entity_poly.pdbx_seq_one_letter_code
_entity_poly.pdbx_strand_id
1 'polypeptide(L)'
;PQARGKNERFHRTLKAEVFAMRRFRTLSEVQRAFDAWRPVYNLERPHQGLDMRVPADRFWPSARAMPTRVPKVEYDSGEIVRRVSSTRPYISFKGRFWKVPQAFARESLAIRPLDRDGHYGIFFASWQVASIDLTNGQPVSDVSEQVSAMSPD
;
A
#
# COMPACT_ATOMS: atom_id res chain seq x y z
N PRO A 1 3.59 -17.81 3.79
CA PRO A 1 4.00 -17.54 5.19
C PRO A 1 3.50 -16.17 5.68
N GLN A 2 2.52 -16.15 6.59
CA GLN A 2 1.93 -14.92 7.15
C GLN A 2 2.97 -14.14 7.96
N ALA A 3 3.06 -12.82 7.73
CA ALA A 3 4.01 -11.90 8.35
C ALA A 3 3.98 -11.86 9.90
N ARG A 4 2.93 -12.40 10.51
CA ARG A 4 2.69 -12.39 11.96
C ARG A 4 3.79 -13.07 12.76
N GLY A 5 4.27 -14.25 12.35
CA GLY A 5 5.25 -15.01 13.13
C GLY A 5 6.62 -14.33 13.25
N LYS A 6 7.08 -13.66 12.19
CA LYS A 6 8.35 -12.90 12.20
C LYS A 6 8.26 -11.69 13.13
N ASN A 7 7.18 -10.92 13.02
CA ASN A 7 6.92 -9.76 13.87
C ASN A 7 6.77 -10.16 15.34
N GLU A 8 6.07 -11.26 15.62
CA GLU A 8 5.91 -11.75 16.98
C GLU A 8 7.25 -12.18 17.58
N ARG A 9 8.09 -12.92 16.83
CA ARG A 9 9.42 -13.33 17.30
C ARG A 9 10.32 -12.12 17.54
N PHE A 10 10.28 -11.11 16.66
CA PHE A 10 11.00 -9.85 16.85
C PHE A 10 10.57 -9.16 18.15
N HIS A 11 9.27 -8.94 18.36
CA HIS A 11 8.76 -8.28 19.57
C HIS A 11 9.10 -9.05 20.85
N ARG A 12 9.05 -10.39 20.82
CA ARG A 12 9.43 -11.22 21.95
C ARG A 12 10.92 -11.07 22.30
N THR A 13 11.77 -11.04 21.29
CA THR A 13 13.21 -10.85 21.44
C THR A 13 13.52 -9.45 22.01
N LEU A 14 12.94 -8.40 21.43
CA LEU A 14 13.11 -7.03 21.91
C LEU A 14 12.70 -6.87 23.37
N LYS A 15 11.58 -7.48 23.77
CA LYS A 15 11.13 -7.49 25.17
C LYS A 15 12.14 -8.15 26.09
N ALA A 16 12.67 -9.31 25.72
CA ALA A 16 13.62 -10.06 26.54
C ALA A 16 14.99 -9.36 26.63
N GLU A 17 15.50 -8.85 25.51
CA GLU A 17 16.89 -8.39 25.40
C GLU A 17 17.05 -6.87 25.66
N VAL A 18 15.98 -6.08 25.61
CA VAL A 18 16.06 -4.63 25.89
C VAL A 18 15.24 -4.25 27.12
N PHE A 19 13.98 -4.68 27.19
CA PHE A 19 13.05 -4.20 28.21
C PHE A 19 13.09 -4.99 29.52
N ALA A 20 13.37 -6.30 29.48
CA ALA A 20 13.38 -7.12 30.69
C ALA A 20 14.56 -6.79 31.62
N MET A 21 15.67 -6.29 31.08
CA MET A 21 16.90 -6.04 31.85
C MET A 21 17.01 -4.62 32.40
N ARG A 22 16.15 -3.68 31.97
CA ARG A 22 16.27 -2.27 32.34
C ARG A 22 14.94 -1.52 32.31
N ARG A 23 14.71 -0.68 33.32
CA ARG A 23 13.64 0.33 33.30
C ARG A 23 14.15 1.64 32.69
N PHE A 24 13.40 2.19 31.76
CA PHE A 24 13.69 3.47 31.11
C PHE A 24 12.80 4.57 31.69
N ARG A 25 13.35 5.77 31.87
CA ARG A 25 12.63 6.94 32.43
C ARG A 25 12.19 7.91 31.34
N THR A 26 12.86 7.90 30.19
CA THR A 26 12.56 8.81 29.06
C THR A 26 12.61 8.09 27.72
N LEU A 27 11.90 8.62 26.72
CA LEU A 27 11.95 8.10 25.35
C LEU A 27 13.35 8.20 24.72
N SER A 28 14.13 9.21 25.10
CA SER A 28 15.52 9.37 24.63
C SER A 28 16.42 8.22 25.11
N GLU A 29 16.21 7.73 26.35
CA GLU A 29 16.93 6.56 26.85
C GLU A 29 16.54 5.28 26.12
N VAL A 30 15.25 5.10 25.81
CA VAL A 30 14.76 3.96 25.02
C VAL A 30 15.36 3.99 23.62
N GLN A 31 15.38 5.16 22.98
CA GLN A 31 15.97 5.32 21.63
C GLN A 31 17.45 4.94 21.62
N ARG A 32 18.24 5.42 22.60
CA ARG A 32 19.64 5.00 22.72
C ARG A 32 19.80 3.49 22.91
N ALA A 33 18.92 2.86 23.68
CA ALA A 33 18.95 1.40 23.85
C ALA A 33 18.61 0.66 22.55
N PHE A 34 17.65 1.16 21.77
CA PHE A 34 17.34 0.61 20.46
C PHE A 34 18.50 0.79 19.47
N ASP A 35 19.13 1.97 19.45
CA ASP A 35 20.26 2.24 18.56
C ASP A 35 21.47 1.35 18.88
N ALA A 36 21.67 1.01 20.16
CA ALA A 36 22.69 0.04 20.60
C ALA A 36 22.30 -1.41 20.29
N TRP A 37 21.04 -1.79 20.45
CA TRP A 37 20.58 -3.18 20.24
C TRP A 37 20.39 -3.54 18.76
N ARG A 38 19.96 -2.59 17.93
CA ARG A 38 19.73 -2.79 16.48
C ARG A 38 20.93 -3.41 15.74
N PRO A 39 22.19 -2.93 15.88
CA PRO A 39 23.32 -3.57 15.22
C PRO A 39 23.53 -5.00 15.70
N VAL A 40 23.44 -5.27 17.00
CA VAL A 40 23.56 -6.63 17.55
C VAL A 40 22.48 -7.56 16.94
N TYR A 41 21.23 -7.12 16.95
CA TYR A 41 20.12 -7.92 16.41
C TYR A 41 20.27 -8.19 14.89
N ASN A 42 20.72 -7.21 14.11
CA ASN A 42 20.79 -7.31 12.66
C ASN A 42 22.09 -7.91 12.12
N LEU A 43 23.20 -7.78 12.84
CA LEU A 43 24.55 -8.09 12.36
C LEU A 43 25.25 -9.22 13.12
N GLU A 44 24.80 -9.54 14.34
CA GLU A 44 25.49 -10.51 15.21
C GLU A 44 24.59 -11.68 15.63
N ARG A 45 23.30 -11.39 15.90
CA ARG A 45 22.38 -12.38 16.43
C ARG A 45 22.03 -13.43 15.36
N PRO A 46 22.27 -14.73 15.60
CA PRO A 46 21.89 -15.76 14.66
C PRO A 46 20.38 -16.05 14.72
N HIS A 47 19.76 -16.29 13.56
CA HIS A 47 18.33 -16.60 13.46
C HIS A 47 18.10 -17.98 12.83
N GLN A 48 17.47 -18.87 13.58
CA GLN A 48 17.16 -20.23 13.12
C GLN A 48 16.33 -20.25 11.81
N GLY A 49 15.42 -19.28 11.63
CA GLY A 49 14.64 -19.15 10.39
C GLY A 49 15.45 -18.63 9.19
N LEU A 50 16.74 -18.37 9.36
CA LEU A 50 17.72 -17.99 8.35
C LEU A 50 18.93 -18.93 8.38
N ASP A 51 18.77 -20.19 8.80
CA ASP A 51 19.88 -21.16 8.93
C ASP A 51 21.04 -20.65 9.79
N MET A 52 20.70 -19.99 10.91
CA MET A 52 21.64 -19.37 11.84
C MET A 52 22.45 -18.19 11.28
N ARG A 53 22.10 -17.70 10.09
CA ARG A 53 22.61 -16.43 9.55
C ARG A 53 21.97 -15.23 10.23
N VAL A 54 22.55 -14.06 10.01
CA VAL A 54 22.05 -12.79 10.58
C VAL A 54 21.07 -12.11 9.62
N PRO A 55 20.17 -11.24 10.10
CA PRO A 55 19.21 -10.56 9.24
C PRO A 55 19.86 -9.79 8.09
N ALA A 56 21.03 -9.17 8.32
CA ALA A 56 21.75 -8.44 7.30
C ALA A 56 22.26 -9.30 6.15
N ASP A 57 22.46 -10.61 6.33
CA ASP A 57 22.86 -11.52 5.24
C ASP A 57 21.79 -11.64 4.15
N ARG A 58 20.52 -11.36 4.49
CA ARG A 58 19.38 -11.49 3.59
C ARG A 58 18.72 -10.15 3.24
N PHE A 59 18.76 -9.18 4.15
CA PHE A 59 18.05 -7.92 4.00
C PHE A 59 19.03 -6.75 3.96
N TRP A 60 19.07 -6.08 2.82
CA TRP A 60 19.84 -4.87 2.59
C TRP A 60 18.91 -3.69 2.38
N PRO A 61 19.31 -2.47 2.79
CA PRO A 61 18.59 -1.28 2.39
C PRO A 61 18.40 -1.24 0.87
N SER A 62 17.18 -0.96 0.43
CA SER A 62 16.88 -0.81 -1.00
C SER A 62 17.75 0.30 -1.61
N ALA A 63 18.40 0.04 -2.74
CA ALA A 63 19.09 1.06 -3.52
C ALA A 63 18.11 2.15 -4.02
N ARG A 64 16.82 1.81 -4.15
CA ARG A 64 15.76 2.78 -4.44
C ARG A 64 15.41 3.53 -3.17
N ALA A 65 15.75 4.81 -3.14
CA ALA A 65 15.32 5.72 -2.08
C ALA A 65 13.79 5.79 -2.01
N MET A 66 13.26 5.80 -0.78
CA MET A 66 11.85 6.05 -0.55
C MET A 66 11.54 7.50 -0.96
N PRO A 67 10.60 7.75 -1.89
CA PRO A 67 10.29 9.11 -2.31
C PRO A 67 9.61 9.89 -1.18
N THR A 68 9.99 11.17 -1.01
CA THR A 68 9.39 12.07 0.00
C THR A 68 7.91 12.36 -0.27
N ARG A 69 7.49 12.21 -1.53
CA ARG A 69 6.09 12.37 -1.97
C ARG A 69 5.78 11.33 -3.03
N VAL A 70 4.61 10.70 -2.93
CA VAL A 70 4.10 9.81 -3.99
C VAL A 70 3.89 10.66 -5.26
N PRO A 71 4.45 10.25 -6.41
CA PRO A 71 4.22 10.92 -7.69
C PRO A 71 2.72 11.04 -7.96
N LYS A 72 2.29 12.15 -8.56
CA LYS A 72 0.91 12.26 -9.05
C LYS A 72 0.75 11.29 -10.23
N VAL A 73 -0.42 10.67 -10.32
CA VAL A 73 -0.76 9.88 -11.50
C VAL A 73 -0.94 10.82 -12.68
N GLU A 74 -0.22 10.54 -13.76
CA GLU A 74 -0.34 11.20 -15.04
C GLU A 74 -1.09 10.27 -16.00
N TYR A 75 -1.93 10.86 -16.84
CA TYR A 75 -2.72 10.16 -17.85
C TYR A 75 -2.41 10.76 -19.21
N ASP A 76 -2.50 9.97 -20.27
CA ASP A 76 -2.22 10.45 -21.61
C ASP A 76 -3.28 11.47 -22.07
N SER A 77 -2.88 12.39 -22.95
CA SER A 77 -3.72 13.50 -23.41
C SER A 77 -5.02 13.09 -24.12
N GLY A 78 -5.07 11.86 -24.65
CA GLY A 78 -6.25 11.29 -25.29
C GLY A 78 -7.23 10.59 -24.33
N GLU A 79 -6.87 10.42 -23.06
CA GLU A 79 -7.71 9.73 -22.10
C GLU A 79 -8.86 10.60 -21.58
N ILE A 80 -10.00 9.99 -21.32
CA ILE A 80 -11.13 10.67 -20.70
C ILE A 80 -10.90 10.72 -19.20
N VAL A 81 -10.28 11.80 -18.70
CA VAL A 81 -9.99 11.95 -17.28
C VAL A 81 -11.09 12.73 -16.57
N ARG A 82 -11.48 12.27 -15.37
CA ARG A 82 -12.44 12.94 -14.49
C ARG A 82 -11.90 12.99 -13.08
N ARG A 83 -12.03 14.17 -12.46
CA ARG A 83 -11.66 14.37 -11.06
C ARG A 83 -12.82 13.96 -10.16
N VAL A 84 -12.52 13.17 -9.13
CA VAL A 84 -13.50 12.78 -8.12
C VAL A 84 -13.82 13.98 -7.24
N SER A 85 -15.11 14.21 -7.00
CA SER A 85 -15.55 15.28 -6.10
C SER A 85 -14.96 15.11 -4.69
N SER A 86 -14.72 16.24 -4.03
CA SER A 86 -14.17 16.30 -2.67
C SER A 86 -15.22 16.00 -1.59
N THR A 87 -16.51 16.13 -1.91
CA THR A 87 -17.61 16.02 -0.95
C THR A 87 -18.44 14.76 -1.13
N ARG A 88 -18.52 14.24 -2.36
CA ARG A 88 -19.21 12.98 -2.67
C ARG A 88 -18.34 12.17 -3.64
N PRO A 89 -18.23 10.84 -3.47
CA PRO A 89 -17.33 10.04 -4.28
C PRO A 89 -18.00 9.68 -5.62
N TYR A 90 -18.19 10.68 -6.47
CA TYR A 90 -18.77 10.54 -7.80
C TYR A 90 -17.89 11.20 -8.86
N ILE A 91 -17.95 10.68 -10.08
CA ILE A 91 -17.44 11.31 -11.31
C ILE A 91 -18.58 11.50 -12.32
N SER A 92 -18.44 12.50 -13.20
CA SER A 92 -19.42 12.74 -14.28
C SER A 92 -18.95 12.15 -15.61
N PHE A 93 -19.81 11.37 -16.25
CA PHE A 93 -19.55 10.80 -17.58
C PHE A 93 -20.85 10.59 -18.35
N LYS A 94 -20.87 11.02 -19.61
CA LYS A 94 -22.04 10.95 -20.52
C LYS A 94 -23.34 11.47 -19.88
N GLY A 95 -23.25 12.60 -19.18
CA GLY A 95 -24.40 13.26 -18.55
C GLY A 95 -24.93 12.60 -17.27
N ARG A 96 -24.28 11.55 -16.77
CA ARG A 96 -24.65 10.85 -15.53
C ARG A 96 -23.54 10.91 -14.49
N PHE A 97 -23.89 10.72 -13.22
CA PHE A 97 -22.93 10.60 -12.12
C PHE A 97 -22.72 9.12 -11.77
N TRP A 98 -21.46 8.73 -11.66
CA TRP A 98 -21.03 7.36 -11.35
C TRP A 98 -20.31 7.35 -10.02
N LYS A 99 -20.77 6.52 -9.09
CA LYS A 99 -20.15 6.36 -7.78
C LYS A 99 -18.80 5.66 -7.96
N VAL A 100 -17.80 6.11 -7.22
CA VAL A 100 -16.45 5.52 -7.15
C VAL A 100 -16.08 5.28 -5.69
N PRO A 101 -15.04 4.47 -5.38
CA PRO A 101 -14.59 4.30 -4.01
C PRO A 101 -14.13 5.62 -3.39
N GLN A 102 -14.52 5.86 -2.13
CA GLN A 102 -14.20 7.11 -1.42
C GLN A 102 -12.69 7.36 -1.25
N ALA A 103 -11.88 6.30 -1.28
CA ALA A 103 -10.42 6.38 -1.23
C ALA A 103 -9.82 7.26 -2.34
N PHE A 104 -10.53 7.44 -3.46
CA PHE A 104 -10.08 8.26 -4.59
C PHE A 104 -10.63 9.69 -4.56
N ALA A 105 -11.18 10.16 -3.44
CA ALA A 105 -11.66 11.54 -3.32
C ALA A 105 -10.53 12.53 -3.65
N ARG A 106 -10.83 13.53 -4.50
CA ARG A 106 -9.88 14.54 -5.03
C ARG A 106 -8.85 14.03 -6.03
N GLU A 107 -8.78 12.72 -6.28
CA GLU A 107 -7.93 12.12 -7.30
C GLU A 107 -8.54 12.26 -8.70
N SER A 108 -7.69 12.12 -9.71
CA SER A 108 -8.09 12.03 -11.12
C SER A 108 -8.16 10.56 -11.53
N LEU A 109 -9.25 10.18 -12.19
CA LEU A 109 -9.49 8.82 -12.70
C LEU A 109 -9.69 8.87 -14.22
N ALA A 110 -9.10 7.91 -14.93
CA ALA A 110 -9.34 7.73 -16.35
C ALA A 110 -10.57 6.86 -16.59
N ILE A 111 -11.32 7.16 -17.65
CA ILE A 111 -12.43 6.37 -18.15
C ILE A 111 -12.01 5.80 -19.50
N ARG A 112 -11.97 4.47 -19.60
CA ARG A 112 -11.54 3.76 -20.80
C ARG A 112 -12.66 2.83 -21.28
N PRO A 113 -12.91 2.73 -22.61
CA PRO A 113 -13.86 1.75 -23.13
C PRO A 113 -13.37 0.34 -22.80
N LEU A 114 -14.30 -0.57 -22.53
CA LEU A 114 -14.04 -2.00 -22.39
C LEU A 114 -14.48 -2.74 -23.66
N ASP A 115 -14.31 -4.07 -23.69
CA ASP A 115 -14.57 -4.92 -24.86
C ASP A 115 -16.03 -4.90 -25.34
N ARG A 116 -16.97 -4.53 -24.47
CA ARG A 116 -18.41 -4.50 -24.76
C ARG A 116 -18.85 -3.06 -24.98
N ASP A 117 -19.59 -2.82 -26.06
CA ASP A 117 -20.15 -1.49 -26.33
C ASP A 117 -21.06 -1.03 -25.18
N GLY A 118 -20.96 0.26 -24.84
CA GLY A 118 -21.63 0.83 -23.67
C GLY A 118 -20.97 0.53 -22.31
N HIS A 119 -19.93 -0.31 -22.25
CA HIS A 119 -19.19 -0.57 -21.01
C HIS A 119 -17.86 0.18 -20.97
N TYR A 120 -17.59 0.80 -19.82
CA TYR A 120 -16.35 1.54 -19.57
C TYR A 120 -15.77 1.14 -18.22
N GLY A 121 -14.46 1.12 -18.10
CA GLY A 121 -13.76 0.99 -16.83
C GLY A 121 -13.34 2.36 -16.31
N ILE A 122 -13.39 2.54 -15.00
CA ILE A 122 -12.82 3.68 -14.30
C ILE A 122 -11.50 3.21 -13.69
N PHE A 123 -10.41 3.92 -13.98
CA PHE A 123 -9.06 3.52 -13.62
C PHE A 123 -8.34 4.58 -12.78
N PHE A 124 -7.63 4.13 -11.75
CA PHE A 124 -6.57 4.89 -11.08
C PHE A 124 -5.22 4.36 -11.56
N ALA A 125 -4.49 5.15 -12.34
CA ALA A 125 -3.32 4.69 -13.09
C ALA A 125 -3.67 3.45 -13.96
N SER A 126 -3.01 2.32 -13.69
CA SER A 126 -3.28 1.04 -14.37
C SER A 126 -4.37 0.19 -13.70
N TRP A 127 -4.88 0.60 -12.54
CA TRP A 127 -5.78 -0.21 -11.72
C TRP A 127 -7.24 0.15 -11.98
N GLN A 128 -8.07 -0.82 -12.37
CA GLN A 128 -9.51 -0.60 -12.49
C GLN A 128 -10.14 -0.56 -11.09
N VAL A 129 -10.87 0.51 -10.80
CA VAL A 129 -11.47 0.76 -9.48
C VAL A 129 -12.99 0.73 -9.50
N ALA A 130 -13.60 0.87 -10.68
CA ALA A 130 -15.04 0.79 -10.89
C ALA A 130 -15.35 0.50 -12.37
N SER A 131 -16.62 0.22 -12.67
CA SER A 131 -17.13 0.05 -14.03
C SER A 131 -18.39 0.88 -14.24
N ILE A 132 -18.57 1.32 -15.47
CA ILE A 132 -19.74 2.03 -15.97
C ILE A 132 -20.41 1.11 -16.98
N ASP A 133 -21.72 0.95 -16.83
CA ASP A 133 -22.58 0.28 -17.82
C ASP A 133 -23.63 1.30 -18.26
N LEU A 134 -23.53 1.76 -19.50
CA LEU A 134 -24.48 2.74 -20.06
C LEU A 134 -25.78 2.09 -20.53
N THR A 135 -25.81 0.75 -20.68
CA THR A 135 -26.98 -0.01 -21.14
C THR A 135 -28.01 -0.18 -20.02
N ASN A 136 -27.54 -0.22 -18.77
CA ASN A 136 -28.37 -0.28 -17.58
C ASN A 136 -28.52 1.10 -16.93
N GLY A 137 -29.75 1.49 -16.61
CA GLY A 137 -30.07 2.79 -15.99
C GLY A 137 -29.67 2.90 -14.50
N GLN A 138 -29.06 1.88 -13.91
CA GLN A 138 -28.63 1.88 -12.51
C GLN A 138 -27.12 2.12 -12.38
N PRO A 139 -26.67 2.95 -11.43
CA PRO A 139 -25.26 3.09 -11.10
C PRO A 139 -24.78 1.76 -10.49
N VAL A 140 -23.85 1.07 -11.18
CA VAL A 140 -23.41 -0.27 -10.76
C VAL A 140 -22.46 -0.21 -9.56
N SER A 141 -22.70 -1.21 -8.72
CA SER A 141 -22.17 -1.59 -7.41
C SER A 141 -20.68 -1.91 -7.33
N ASP A 142 -20.21 -1.90 -6.09
CA ASP A 142 -18.91 -2.28 -5.55
C ASP A 142 -18.08 -3.26 -6.39
N VAL A 143 -16.85 -2.86 -6.70
CA VAL A 143 -15.78 -3.78 -7.07
C VAL A 143 -15.23 -4.36 -5.76
N SER A 144 -15.27 -5.68 -5.61
CA SER A 144 -14.55 -6.36 -4.51
C SER A 144 -13.09 -5.91 -4.52
N GLU A 145 -12.59 -5.51 -3.35
CA GLU A 145 -11.16 -5.30 -3.09
C GLU A 145 -10.41 -6.63 -3.28
N GLN A 146 -10.20 -7.06 -4.53
CA GLN A 146 -9.20 -8.06 -4.82
C GLN A 146 -7.85 -7.35 -4.72
N VAL A 147 -7.18 -7.59 -3.60
CA VAL A 147 -5.76 -7.32 -3.42
C VAL A 147 -5.05 -8.09 -4.52
N SER A 148 -4.72 -7.41 -5.61
CA SER A 148 -4.00 -8.02 -6.71
C SER A 148 -2.65 -8.50 -6.17
N ALA A 149 -2.37 -9.77 -6.38
CA ALA A 149 -1.08 -10.36 -6.09
C ALA A 149 -0.05 -9.61 -6.94
N MET A 150 0.83 -8.85 -6.28
CA MET A 150 2.08 -8.40 -6.88
C MET A 150 2.74 -9.64 -7.50
N SER A 151 2.78 -9.72 -8.82
CA SER A 151 3.66 -10.66 -9.51
C SER A 151 5.09 -10.25 -9.19
N PRO A 152 5.93 -11.17 -8.69
CA PRO A 152 7.36 -10.96 -8.66
C PRO A 152 7.93 -11.33 -10.04
N ASP A 153 8.71 -10.42 -10.61
CA ASP A 153 9.91 -10.82 -11.35
C ASP A 153 11.11 -10.57 -10.42
#